data_AF-Q1R5G2-F1
#
_entry.id   AF-Q1R5G2-F1
#
_cell.length_a   1.000
_cell.length_b   1.000
_cell.length_c   1.000
_cell.angle_alpha   90.00
_cell.angle_beta   90.00
_cell.angle_gamma   90.00
#
_symmetry.space_group_name_H-M   'P 1'
#
loop_
_entity.id
_entity.type
_entity.pdbx_description
1 polymer ?
#
loop_
_entity_poly.entity_id
_entity_poly.type
_entity_poly.pdbx_seq_one_letter_code
_entity_poly.pdbx_strand_id
1 'polypeptide(L)'
;MTGVLAKLYPDEKDLAKALQRHLTMFNTQANWGSVIAGISIALEEKAAQESEEQRESTTQLVTGLKTGLMGPVSGIGDTLDFGTLRPIVIGVCIPFVIQGYVIAALLPLIYQVSYMFFASRFALNIGYKKGKESILEILHSGSIHRIIEGAGMFGLLMMGALSATYVKIKTPLHITTGGGNTIVLQDMLDKIVPNMLPLIAVLGIYFYIQKCGPHFLRILVTILVLSLAFSFFGLL
;
A
#
# COMPACT_ATOMS: atom_id res chain seq x y z
N MET A 1 -24.85 3.58 -2.73
CA MET A 1 -25.64 2.45 -3.29
C MET A 1 -27.13 2.65 -3.04
N THR A 2 -27.56 2.94 -1.81
CA THR A 2 -28.96 3.25 -1.45
C THR A 2 -29.65 4.25 -2.39
N GLY A 3 -29.04 5.40 -2.67
CA GLY A 3 -29.63 6.38 -3.60
C GLY A 3 -29.74 5.91 -5.06
N VAL A 4 -28.90 4.95 -5.47
CA VAL A 4 -28.97 4.35 -6.82
C VAL A 4 -30.08 3.31 -6.88
N LEU A 5 -30.16 2.44 -5.87
CA LEU A 5 -31.20 1.40 -5.78
C LEU A 5 -32.60 2.01 -5.67
N ALA A 6 -32.77 3.08 -4.89
CA ALA A 6 -34.05 3.79 -4.77
C ALA A 6 -34.53 4.40 -6.10
N LYS A 7 -33.61 4.71 -7.03
CA LYS A 7 -33.94 5.23 -8.36
C LYS A 7 -34.25 4.10 -9.36
N LEU A 8 -33.65 2.92 -9.18
CA LEU A 8 -33.85 1.75 -10.04
C LEU A 8 -35.11 0.95 -9.69
N TYR A 9 -35.43 0.84 -8.40
CA TYR A 9 -36.56 0.07 -7.89
C TYR A 9 -37.52 1.00 -7.13
N PRO A 10 -38.50 1.62 -7.80
CA PRO A 10 -39.47 2.50 -7.16
C PRO A 10 -40.47 1.75 -6.26
N ASP A 11 -40.69 0.45 -6.50
CA ASP A 11 -41.52 -0.41 -5.65
C ASP A 11 -40.79 -0.83 -4.36
N GLU A 12 -41.45 -0.65 -3.20
CA GLU A 12 -40.87 -0.94 -1.89
C GLU A 12 -40.46 -2.42 -1.72
N LYS A 13 -41.22 -3.34 -2.31
CA LYS A 13 -40.94 -4.78 -2.22
C LYS A 13 -39.66 -5.16 -2.97
N ASP A 14 -39.43 -4.57 -4.14
CA ASP A 14 -38.26 -4.85 -4.95
C ASP A 14 -37.03 -4.10 -4.42
N LEU A 15 -37.22 -2.90 -3.87
CA LEU A 15 -36.17 -2.19 -3.14
C LEU A 15 -35.70 -2.98 -1.92
N ALA A 16 -36.61 -3.56 -1.13
CA ALA A 16 -36.26 -4.38 0.02
C ALA A 16 -35.43 -5.63 -0.37
N LYS A 17 -35.81 -6.31 -1.46
CA LYS A 17 -35.04 -7.44 -2.01
C LYS A 17 -33.64 -7.00 -2.48
N ALA A 18 -33.54 -5.85 -3.16
CA ALA A 18 -32.26 -5.31 -3.60
C ALA A 18 -31.35 -4.93 -2.42
N LEU A 19 -31.91 -4.33 -1.36
CA LEU A 19 -31.15 -4.01 -0.14
C LEU A 19 -30.63 -5.27 0.56
N GLN A 20 -31.46 -6.32 0.70
CA GLN A 20 -31.04 -7.58 1.31
C GLN A 20 -29.84 -8.23 0.60
N ARG A 21 -29.81 -8.19 -0.74
CA ARG A 21 -28.66 -8.69 -1.52
C ARG A 21 -27.34 -7.96 -1.21
N HIS A 22 -27.43 -6.67 -0.88
CA HIS A 22 -26.28 -5.84 -0.55
C HIS A 22 -25.83 -5.94 0.91
N LEU A 23 -26.50 -6.75 1.75
CA LEU A 23 -26.07 -7.06 3.12
C LEU A 23 -24.99 -8.16 3.18
N THR A 24 -24.60 -8.72 2.05
CA THR A 24 -23.53 -9.70 1.97
C THR A 24 -22.18 -9.11 2.41
N MET A 25 -21.36 -9.94 3.05
CA MET A 25 -20.05 -9.52 3.54
C MET A 25 -19.21 -8.97 2.37
N PHE A 26 -18.77 -7.74 2.51
CA PHE A 26 -17.94 -7.05 1.53
C PHE A 26 -16.79 -6.38 2.26
N ASN A 27 -15.61 -6.99 2.19
CA ASN A 27 -14.40 -6.48 2.81
C ASN A 27 -13.31 -6.34 1.75
N THR A 28 -13.00 -5.10 1.39
CA THR A 28 -11.98 -4.79 0.40
C THR A 28 -11.38 -3.42 0.69
N GLN A 29 -10.29 -3.10 -0.01
CA GLN A 29 -9.60 -1.83 0.15
C GLN A 29 -10.47 -0.66 -0.36
N ALA A 30 -10.49 0.45 0.38
CA ALA A 30 -11.48 1.53 0.18
C ALA A 30 -11.39 2.27 -1.17
N ASN A 31 -10.20 2.40 -1.75
CA ASN A 31 -10.00 3.12 -3.01
C ASN A 31 -10.27 2.21 -4.21
N TRP A 32 -9.61 1.05 -4.26
CA TRP A 32 -9.70 0.10 -5.36
C TRP A 32 -10.98 -0.74 -5.32
N GLY A 33 -11.57 -0.93 -4.14
CA GLY A 33 -12.87 -1.54 -3.96
C GLY A 33 -14.02 -0.79 -4.63
N SER A 34 -13.83 0.50 -4.94
CA SER A 34 -14.84 1.28 -5.67
C SER A 34 -15.04 0.79 -7.11
N VAL A 35 -14.08 0.06 -7.69
CA VAL A 35 -14.26 -0.65 -8.98
C VAL A 35 -15.41 -1.65 -8.87
N ILE A 36 -15.44 -2.45 -7.80
CA ILE A 36 -16.48 -3.46 -7.57
C ILE A 36 -17.84 -2.79 -7.35
N ALA A 37 -17.86 -1.65 -6.65
CA ALA A 37 -19.07 -0.84 -6.48
C ALA A 37 -19.59 -0.31 -7.83
N GLY A 38 -18.70 0.17 -8.71
CA GLY A 38 -19.06 0.63 -10.06
C GLY A 38 -19.64 -0.50 -10.93
N ILE A 39 -19.02 -1.68 -10.91
CA ILE A 39 -19.50 -2.88 -11.62
C ILE A 39 -20.88 -3.29 -11.09
N SER A 40 -21.03 -3.32 -9.76
CA SER A 40 -22.31 -3.67 -9.12
C SER A 40 -23.43 -2.72 -9.55
N ILE A 41 -23.15 -1.42 -9.68
CA ILE A 41 -24.13 -0.44 -10.16
C ILE A 41 -24.53 -0.73 -11.61
N ALA A 42 -23.57 -1.01 -12.50
CA ALA A 42 -23.85 -1.33 -13.91
C ALA A 42 -24.70 -2.61 -14.06
N LEU A 43 -24.45 -3.62 -13.24
CA LEU A 43 -25.21 -4.87 -13.24
C LEU A 43 -26.61 -4.71 -12.62
N GLU A 44 -26.76 -3.88 -11.60
CA GLU A 44 -28.09 -3.54 -11.05
C GLU A 44 -28.93 -2.73 -12.05
N GLU A 45 -28.31 -1.82 -12.82
CA GLU A 45 -28.99 -1.13 -13.92
C GLU A 45 -29.51 -2.11 -14.98
N LYS A 46 -28.69 -3.12 -15.33
CA LYS A 46 -29.06 -4.17 -16.28
C LYS A 46 -30.18 -5.06 -15.72
N ALA A 47 -30.07 -5.50 -14.46
CA ALA A 47 -31.08 -6.32 -13.79
C ALA A 47 -32.45 -5.63 -13.71
N ALA A 48 -32.47 -4.29 -13.55
CA ALA A 48 -33.71 -3.52 -13.51
C ALA A 48 -34.42 -3.39 -14.87
N GLN A 49 -33.72 -3.65 -15.99
CA GLN A 49 -34.28 -3.59 -17.35
C GLN A 49 -34.66 -4.97 -17.91
N GLU A 50 -34.31 -6.05 -17.20
CA GLU A 50 -34.48 -7.43 -17.61
C GLU A 50 -35.81 -8.04 -17.11
N SER A 51 -36.27 -9.11 -17.77
CA SER A 51 -37.43 -9.89 -17.32
C SER A 51 -37.18 -10.58 -15.97
N GLU A 52 -38.24 -10.98 -15.25
CA GLU A 52 -38.14 -11.67 -13.94
C GLU A 52 -37.10 -12.82 -13.93
N GLU A 53 -37.13 -13.69 -14.94
CA GLU A 53 -36.20 -14.83 -15.07
C GLU A 53 -34.73 -14.41 -15.25
N GLN A 54 -34.47 -13.35 -16.01
CA GLN A 54 -33.11 -12.87 -16.29
C GLN A 54 -32.55 -12.06 -15.11
N ARG A 55 -33.42 -11.33 -14.41
CA ARG A 55 -33.09 -10.53 -13.22
C ARG A 55 -32.55 -11.39 -12.07
N GLU A 56 -33.06 -12.61 -11.88
CA GLU A 56 -32.53 -13.50 -10.84
C GLU A 56 -31.08 -13.94 -11.15
N SER A 57 -30.78 -14.30 -12.40
CA SER A 57 -29.43 -14.65 -12.85
C SER A 57 -28.46 -13.45 -12.70
N THR A 58 -28.85 -12.27 -13.16
CA THR A 58 -28.02 -11.06 -13.07
C THR A 58 -27.76 -10.63 -11.63
N THR A 59 -28.73 -10.79 -10.73
CA THR A 59 -28.55 -10.45 -9.31
C THR A 59 -27.68 -11.45 -8.54
N GLN A 60 -27.68 -12.73 -8.93
CA GLN A 60 -26.70 -13.70 -8.45
C GLN A 60 -25.29 -13.35 -8.93
N LEU A 61 -25.14 -12.90 -10.19
CA LEU A 61 -23.86 -12.41 -10.72
C LEU A 61 -23.32 -11.21 -9.94
N VAL A 62 -24.17 -10.26 -9.52
CA VAL A 62 -23.75 -9.13 -8.65
C VAL A 62 -23.13 -9.64 -7.36
N THR A 63 -23.77 -10.60 -6.71
CA THR A 63 -23.30 -11.16 -5.44
C THR A 63 -22.00 -11.94 -5.64
N GLY A 64 -21.96 -12.82 -6.65
CA GLY A 64 -20.78 -13.62 -6.99
C GLY A 64 -19.56 -12.76 -7.37
N LEU A 65 -19.76 -11.66 -8.10
CA LEU A 65 -18.68 -10.71 -8.43
C LEU A 65 -18.14 -10.01 -7.19
N LYS A 66 -19.02 -9.57 -6.27
CA LYS A 66 -18.57 -8.94 -5.02
C LYS A 66 -17.74 -9.91 -4.19
N THR A 67 -18.22 -11.13 -3.98
CA THR A 67 -17.51 -12.13 -3.18
C THR A 67 -16.24 -12.63 -3.87
N GLY A 68 -16.25 -12.74 -5.20
CA GLY A 68 -15.10 -13.21 -5.96
C GLY A 68 -13.99 -12.17 -6.11
N LEU A 69 -14.36 -10.89 -6.24
CA LEU A 69 -13.38 -9.81 -6.45
C LEU A 69 -12.91 -9.13 -5.17
N MET A 70 -13.64 -9.25 -4.05
CA MET A 70 -13.26 -8.55 -2.80
C MET A 70 -11.83 -8.87 -2.35
N GLY A 71 -11.42 -10.14 -2.42
CA GLY A 71 -10.09 -10.60 -2.01
C GLY A 71 -8.96 -10.12 -2.93
N PRO A 72 -8.97 -10.46 -4.23
CA PRO A 72 -7.93 -10.05 -5.17
C PRO A 72 -7.76 -8.53 -5.27
N VAL A 73 -8.87 -7.78 -5.32
CA VAL A 73 -8.83 -6.31 -5.38
C VAL A 73 -8.31 -5.72 -4.07
N SER A 74 -8.63 -6.32 -2.91
CA SER A 74 -8.05 -5.89 -1.63
C SER A 74 -6.54 -6.10 -1.62
N GLY A 75 -6.06 -7.30 -2.00
CA GLY A 75 -4.63 -7.61 -1.98
C GLY A 75 -3.80 -6.67 -2.85
N ILE A 76 -4.30 -6.34 -4.05
CA ILE A 76 -3.65 -5.37 -4.94
C ILE A 76 -3.68 -3.97 -4.32
N GLY A 77 -4.86 -3.51 -3.86
CA GLY A 77 -5.02 -2.19 -3.28
C GLY A 77 -4.18 -1.97 -2.02
N ASP A 78 -4.09 -2.98 -1.16
CA ASP A 78 -3.31 -2.93 0.08
C ASP A 78 -1.80 -2.85 -0.21
N THR A 79 -1.33 -3.62 -1.19
CA THR A 79 0.09 -3.62 -1.60
C THR A 79 0.49 -2.29 -2.25
N LEU A 80 -0.37 -1.73 -3.11
CA LEU A 80 -0.12 -0.46 -3.77
C LEU A 80 -0.21 0.73 -2.81
N ASP A 81 -1.33 0.90 -2.13
CA ASP A 81 -1.60 2.13 -1.39
C ASP A 81 -0.82 2.16 -0.08
N PHE A 82 -0.94 1.10 0.73
CA PHE A 82 -0.33 1.02 2.05
C PHE A 82 1.09 0.47 2.00
N GLY A 83 1.37 -0.50 1.12
CA GLY A 83 2.68 -1.13 1.00
C GLY A 83 3.71 -0.30 0.23
N THR A 84 3.27 0.51 -0.76
CA THR A 84 4.17 1.14 -1.73
C THR A 84 4.06 2.67 -1.71
N LEU A 85 2.91 3.22 -2.13
CA LEU A 85 2.75 4.65 -2.36
C LEU A 85 2.85 5.48 -1.08
N ARG A 86 2.18 5.06 0.01
CA ARG A 86 2.23 5.80 1.29
C ARG A 86 3.66 5.85 1.86
N PRO A 87 4.41 4.74 1.99
CA PRO A 87 5.79 4.79 2.45
C PRO A 87 6.71 5.67 1.60
N ILE A 88 6.55 5.66 0.28
CA ILE A 88 7.33 6.51 -0.64
C ILE A 88 7.08 7.99 -0.35
N VAL A 89 5.82 8.42 -0.31
CA VAL A 89 5.47 9.83 -0.11
C VAL A 89 5.93 10.31 1.27
N ILE A 90 5.72 9.51 2.31
CA ILE A 90 6.22 9.82 3.65
C ILE A 90 7.75 9.92 3.62
N GLY A 91 8.42 8.93 3.03
CA GLY A 91 9.88 8.88 2.92
C GLY A 91 10.48 10.11 2.24
N VAL A 92 9.88 10.57 1.15
CA VAL A 92 10.30 11.79 0.45
C VAL A 92 10.06 13.05 1.29
N CYS A 93 9.07 13.06 2.19
CA CYS A 93 8.74 14.24 3.00
C CYS A 93 9.60 14.37 4.27
N ILE A 94 10.05 13.26 4.88
CA ILE A 94 10.85 13.28 6.12
C ILE A 94 12.09 14.21 6.02
N PRO A 95 12.88 14.26 4.93
CA PRO A 95 14.12 15.06 4.92
C PRO A 95 13.81 16.55 4.98
N PHE A 96 12.72 16.97 4.33
CA PHE A 96 12.26 18.35 4.34
C PHE A 96 11.75 18.77 5.72
N VAL A 97 11.07 17.86 6.44
CA VAL A 97 10.66 18.12 7.83
C VAL A 97 11.88 18.29 8.73
N ILE A 98 12.91 17.45 8.58
CA ILE A 98 14.16 17.56 9.37
C ILE A 98 14.90 18.87 9.09
N GLN A 99 14.80 19.40 7.86
CA GLN A 99 15.38 20.70 7.49
C GLN A 99 14.57 21.90 8.02
N GLY A 100 13.44 21.68 8.70
CA GLY A 100 12.62 22.73 9.31
C GLY A 100 11.42 23.16 8.47
N TYR A 101 11.16 22.53 7.30
CA TYR A 101 9.98 22.83 6.50
C TYR A 101 8.74 22.16 7.07
N VAL A 102 8.04 22.85 7.96
CA VAL A 102 6.80 22.36 8.62
C VAL A 102 5.73 21.98 7.60
N ILE A 103 5.66 22.66 6.46
CA ILE A 103 4.69 22.37 5.40
C ILE A 103 4.86 20.96 4.80
N ALA A 104 6.08 20.40 4.86
CA ALA A 104 6.34 19.06 4.38
C ALA A 104 5.69 17.97 5.24
N ALA A 105 5.31 18.27 6.49
CA ALA A 105 4.53 17.34 7.32
C ALA A 105 3.07 17.23 6.86
N LEU A 106 2.53 18.25 6.18
CA LEU A 106 1.16 18.26 5.66
C LEU A 106 1.05 17.63 4.27
N LEU A 107 2.15 17.58 3.51
CA LEU A 107 2.18 17.02 2.16
C LEU A 107 1.69 15.55 2.08
N PRO A 108 2.09 14.63 2.97
CA PRO A 108 1.56 13.26 2.96
C PRO A 108 0.04 13.21 3.18
N LEU A 109 -0.51 14.11 3.99
CA LEU A 109 -1.94 14.17 4.26
C LEU A 109 -2.71 14.70 3.05
N ILE A 110 -2.24 15.79 2.44
CA ILE A 110 -2.83 16.36 1.22
C ILE A 110 -2.75 15.34 0.08
N TYR A 111 -1.61 14.68 -0.08
CA TYR A 111 -1.44 13.59 -1.05
C TYR A 111 -2.42 12.46 -0.78
N GLN A 112 -2.54 11.98 0.46
CA GLN A 112 -3.45 10.89 0.81
C GLN A 112 -4.90 11.24 0.46
N VAL A 113 -5.38 12.43 0.84
CA VAL A 113 -6.77 12.85 0.59
C VAL A 113 -7.03 13.02 -0.91
N SER A 114 -6.14 13.71 -1.62
CA SER A 114 -6.28 13.91 -3.07
C SER A 114 -6.21 12.58 -3.82
N TYR A 115 -5.22 11.74 -3.51
CA TYR A 115 -5.06 10.42 -4.09
C TYR A 115 -6.30 9.55 -3.86
N MET A 116 -6.82 9.46 -2.62
CA MET A 116 -8.02 8.68 -2.33
C MET A 116 -9.23 9.17 -3.15
N PHE A 117 -9.42 10.48 -3.26
CA PHE A 117 -10.51 11.05 -4.04
C PHE A 117 -10.39 10.72 -5.53
N PHE A 118 -9.23 10.96 -6.14
CA PHE A 118 -9.01 10.71 -7.57
C PHE A 118 -9.00 9.22 -7.91
N ALA A 119 -8.29 8.41 -7.13
CA ALA A 119 -8.18 6.97 -7.35
C ALA A 119 -9.56 6.30 -7.21
N SER A 120 -10.31 6.62 -6.14
CA SER A 120 -11.65 6.05 -5.93
C SER A 120 -12.63 6.47 -7.03
N ARG A 121 -12.58 7.74 -7.48
CA ARG A 121 -13.45 8.21 -8.56
C ARG A 121 -13.11 7.57 -9.91
N PHE A 122 -11.83 7.44 -10.21
CA PHE A 122 -11.33 6.77 -11.41
C PHE A 122 -11.71 5.30 -11.43
N ALA A 123 -11.45 4.59 -10.33
CA ALA A 123 -11.81 3.19 -10.13
C ALA A 123 -13.33 2.96 -10.29
N LEU A 124 -14.16 3.82 -9.68
CA LEU A 124 -15.62 3.73 -9.81
C LEU A 124 -16.10 3.95 -11.25
N ASN A 125 -15.58 4.96 -11.93
CA ASN A 125 -15.95 5.25 -13.33
C ASN A 125 -15.51 4.12 -14.28
N ILE A 126 -14.31 3.55 -14.07
CA ILE A 126 -13.85 2.39 -14.82
C ILE A 126 -14.76 1.20 -14.56
N GLY A 127 -15.02 0.89 -13.28
CA GLY A 127 -15.89 -0.22 -12.89
C GLY A 127 -17.28 -0.10 -13.51
N TYR A 128 -17.85 1.11 -13.53
CA TYR A 128 -19.15 1.37 -14.15
C TYR A 128 -19.12 1.22 -15.68
N LYS A 129 -18.15 1.84 -16.37
CA LYS A 129 -18.04 1.77 -17.83
C LYS A 129 -17.78 0.33 -18.30
N LYS A 130 -16.93 -0.40 -17.58
CA LYS A 130 -16.48 -1.74 -17.98
C LYS A 130 -17.36 -2.86 -17.45
N GLY A 131 -18.12 -2.60 -16.38
CA GLY A 131 -19.30 -3.38 -16.03
C GLY A 131 -20.34 -3.39 -17.17
N LYS A 132 -20.47 -2.29 -17.92
CA LYS A 132 -21.33 -2.22 -19.12
C LYS A 132 -20.72 -2.90 -20.36
N GLU A 133 -19.39 -2.82 -20.56
CA GLU A 133 -18.69 -3.33 -21.76
C GLU A 133 -18.21 -4.80 -21.65
N SER A 134 -18.42 -5.49 -20.53
CA SER A 134 -17.89 -6.82 -20.16
C SER A 134 -16.50 -6.81 -19.51
N ILE A 135 -16.49 -7.33 -18.30
CA ILE A 135 -15.42 -7.36 -17.28
C ILE A 135 -14.13 -8.09 -17.73
N LEU A 136 -14.20 -8.92 -18.78
CA LEU A 136 -13.09 -9.77 -19.19
C LEU A 136 -11.92 -9.00 -19.80
N GLU A 137 -12.15 -7.88 -20.49
CA GLU A 137 -11.07 -7.17 -21.19
C GLU A 137 -10.11 -6.44 -20.27
N ILE A 138 -10.58 -5.86 -19.15
CA ILE A 138 -9.69 -5.08 -18.26
C ILE A 138 -8.83 -5.98 -17.39
N LEU A 139 -9.42 -7.07 -16.88
CA LEU A 139 -8.67 -8.08 -16.13
C LEU A 139 -7.65 -8.81 -17.02
N HIS A 140 -7.93 -8.97 -18.32
CA HIS A 140 -6.96 -9.51 -19.28
C HIS A 140 -5.97 -8.47 -19.83
N SER A 141 -6.28 -7.17 -19.74
CA SER A 141 -5.34 -6.14 -20.18
C SER A 141 -4.21 -6.05 -19.15
N GLY A 142 -3.08 -6.69 -19.45
CA GLY A 142 -1.85 -6.64 -18.63
C GLY A 142 -1.31 -5.22 -18.33
N SER A 143 -2.00 -4.16 -18.77
CA SER A 143 -1.78 -2.76 -18.42
C SER A 143 -1.81 -2.49 -16.92
N ILE A 144 -2.73 -3.10 -16.16
CA ILE A 144 -2.75 -2.94 -14.69
C ILE A 144 -1.51 -3.57 -14.06
N HIS A 145 -1.10 -4.75 -14.55
CA HIS A 145 0.10 -5.43 -14.07
C HIS A 145 1.36 -4.59 -14.31
N ARG A 146 1.51 -3.99 -15.50
CA ARG A 146 2.63 -3.08 -15.81
C ARG A 146 2.69 -1.85 -14.91
N ILE A 147 1.54 -1.27 -14.56
CA ILE A 147 1.48 -0.12 -13.64
C ILE A 147 1.91 -0.56 -12.23
N ILE A 148 1.49 -1.74 -11.78
CA ILE A 148 1.88 -2.31 -10.49
C ILE A 148 3.39 -2.58 -10.45
N GLU A 149 3.94 -3.22 -11.49
CA GLU A 149 5.37 -3.49 -11.59
C GLU A 149 6.18 -2.18 -11.59
N GLY A 150 5.75 -1.17 -12.33
CA GLY A 150 6.39 0.15 -12.35
C GLY A 150 6.38 0.85 -11.00
N ALA A 151 5.23 0.87 -10.32
CA ALA A 151 5.11 1.44 -8.98
C ALA A 151 5.92 0.67 -7.94
N GLY A 152 5.93 -0.66 -8.01
CA GLY A 152 6.70 -1.54 -7.13
C GLY A 152 8.20 -1.35 -7.27
N MET A 153 8.72 -1.26 -8.51
CA MET A 153 10.14 -0.97 -8.76
C MET A 153 10.54 0.39 -8.17
N PHE A 154 9.71 1.41 -8.38
CA PHE A 154 9.95 2.74 -7.81
C PHE A 154 9.94 2.72 -6.27
N GLY A 155 9.04 1.95 -5.67
CA GLY A 155 8.97 1.77 -4.22
C GLY A 155 10.18 1.07 -3.62
N LEU A 156 10.66 0.00 -4.26
CA LEU A 156 11.88 -0.69 -3.82
C LEU A 156 13.11 0.22 -3.88
N LEU A 157 13.23 1.02 -4.95
CA LEU A 157 14.30 2.01 -5.10
C LEU A 157 14.25 3.06 -3.98
N MET A 158 13.06 3.58 -3.69
CA MET A 158 12.87 4.55 -2.60
C MET A 158 13.17 3.95 -1.23
N MET A 159 12.73 2.72 -0.95
CA MET A 159 13.00 2.06 0.33
C MET A 159 14.51 1.86 0.56
N GLY A 160 15.26 1.55 -0.49
CA GLY A 160 16.73 1.50 -0.45
C GLY A 160 17.36 2.87 -0.14
N ALA A 161 16.96 3.92 -0.86
CA ALA A 161 17.48 5.28 -0.66
C ALA A 161 17.19 5.82 0.75
N LEU A 162 15.99 5.59 1.26
CA LEU A 162 15.60 5.98 2.62
C LEU A 162 16.41 5.23 3.68
N SER A 163 16.58 3.92 3.50
CA SER A 163 17.37 3.10 4.42
C SER A 163 18.82 3.61 4.53
N ALA A 164 19.45 3.94 3.39
CA ALA A 164 20.81 4.47 3.36
C ALA A 164 20.94 5.88 3.96
N THR A 165 19.88 6.70 3.89
CA THR A 165 19.91 8.10 4.33
C THR A 165 19.55 8.26 5.83
N TYR A 166 18.62 7.44 6.32
CA TYR A 166 18.06 7.59 7.67
C TYR A 166 18.73 6.73 8.74
N VAL A 167 19.27 5.57 8.37
CA VAL A 167 19.93 4.70 9.32
C VAL A 167 21.34 5.21 9.54
N LYS A 168 21.53 6.00 10.60
CA LYS A 168 22.83 6.54 11.00
C LYS A 168 23.43 5.66 12.08
N ILE A 169 24.15 4.61 11.66
CA ILE A 169 24.97 3.79 12.56
C ILE A 169 26.42 4.20 12.32
N LYS A 170 27.06 4.78 13.34
CA LYS A 170 28.47 5.16 13.32
C LYS A 170 29.19 4.47 14.46
N THR A 171 30.41 4.00 14.22
CA THR A 171 31.27 3.44 15.28
C THR A 171 32.28 4.51 15.72
N PRO A 172 32.36 4.87 17.02
CA PRO A 172 33.31 5.88 17.52
C PRO A 172 34.71 5.29 17.80
N LEU A 173 35.06 4.15 17.21
CA LEU A 173 36.35 3.49 17.45
C LEU A 173 37.51 4.26 16.80
N HIS A 174 38.25 4.98 17.65
CA HIS A 174 39.49 5.64 17.29
C HIS A 174 40.68 4.73 17.63
N ILE A 175 41.41 4.26 16.62
CA ILE A 175 42.71 3.59 16.85
C ILE A 175 43.79 4.67 16.79
N THR A 176 44.25 5.11 17.96
CA THR A 176 45.46 5.93 18.09
C THR A 176 46.69 5.04 17.99
N THR A 177 47.42 5.12 16.88
CA THR A 177 48.80 4.61 16.82
C THR A 177 49.73 5.63 17.49
N GLY A 178 50.82 5.16 18.10
CA GLY A 178 51.74 5.94 18.96
C GLY A 178 52.53 7.08 18.30
N GLY A 179 52.06 7.61 17.16
CA GLY A 179 52.66 8.74 16.42
C GLY A 179 51.69 9.91 16.15
N GLY A 180 50.54 9.98 16.81
CA GLY A 180 49.64 11.15 16.74
C GLY A 180 48.67 11.19 15.55
N ASN A 181 48.67 10.18 14.67
CA ASN A 181 47.65 10.03 13.64
C ASN A 181 46.49 9.16 14.15
N THR A 182 45.31 9.75 14.29
CA THR A 182 44.07 9.03 14.56
C THR A 182 43.54 8.41 13.27
N ILE A 183 43.64 7.09 13.13
CA ILE A 183 42.98 6.38 12.02
C ILE A 183 41.56 6.05 12.48
N VAL A 184 40.58 6.73 11.90
CA VAL A 184 39.17 6.46 12.14
C VAL A 184 38.79 5.23 11.32
N LEU A 185 38.43 4.13 12.00
CA LEU A 185 38.07 2.86 11.35
C LEU A 185 36.88 3.03 10.38
N GLN A 186 35.98 3.96 10.73
CA GLN A 186 34.82 4.36 9.92
C GLN A 186 35.24 4.92 8.54
N ASP A 187 36.29 5.73 8.46
CA ASP A 187 36.75 6.34 7.19
C ASP A 187 37.42 5.32 6.25
N MET A 188 37.97 4.23 6.79
CA MET A 188 38.51 3.13 5.99
C MET A 188 37.40 2.24 5.41
N LEU A 189 36.35 2.00 6.20
CA LEU A 189 35.19 1.22 5.76
C LEU A 189 34.33 2.00 4.74
N ASP A 190 34.11 3.30 4.98
CA ASP A 190 33.33 4.17 4.09
C ASP A 190 34.04 4.44 2.75
N LYS A 191 35.37 4.22 2.65
CA LYS A 191 36.12 4.25 1.37
C LYS A 191 35.86 3.05 0.46
N ILE A 192 35.41 1.92 1.00
CA ILE A 192 35.09 0.71 0.22
C ILE A 192 33.61 0.71 -0.15
N VAL A 193 32.73 0.92 0.84
CA VAL A 193 31.28 1.11 0.64
C VAL A 193 30.77 2.14 1.67
N PRO A 194 30.27 3.31 1.25
CA PRO A 194 29.69 4.27 2.18
C PRO A 194 28.45 3.67 2.88
N ASN A 195 28.36 3.82 4.20
CA ASN A 195 27.24 3.31 5.03
C ASN A 195 27.07 1.77 5.01
N MET A 196 28.18 1.02 5.03
CA MET A 196 28.16 -0.45 5.09
C MET A 196 27.44 -1.02 6.33
N LEU A 197 27.61 -0.39 7.50
CA LEU A 197 26.98 -0.83 8.76
C LEU A 197 25.44 -0.69 8.74
N PRO A 198 24.87 0.45 8.32
CA PRO A 198 23.45 0.59 8.01
C PRO A 198 22.91 -0.49 7.07
N LEU A 199 23.64 -0.80 5.99
CA LEU A 199 23.22 -1.81 5.02
C LEU A 199 23.12 -3.21 5.63
N ILE A 200 24.13 -3.61 6.41
CA ILE A 200 24.14 -4.91 7.11
C ILE A 200 22.98 -5.01 8.11
N ALA A 201 22.70 -3.94 8.85
CA ALA A 201 21.58 -3.92 9.79
C ALA A 201 20.23 -4.08 9.07
N VAL A 202 20.01 -3.35 7.97
CA VAL A 202 18.78 -3.43 7.17
C VAL A 202 18.60 -4.82 6.55
N LEU A 203 19.66 -5.38 5.96
CA LEU A 203 19.62 -6.73 5.39
C LEU A 203 19.42 -7.81 6.47
N GLY A 204 20.05 -7.66 7.64
CA GLY A 204 19.87 -8.59 8.76
C GLY A 204 18.42 -8.65 9.26
N ILE A 205 17.78 -7.49 9.38
CA ILE A 205 16.35 -7.40 9.73
C ILE A 205 15.48 -8.00 8.63
N TYR A 206 15.79 -7.72 7.35
CA TYR A 206 15.07 -8.29 6.21
C TYR A 206 15.12 -9.83 6.22
N PHE A 207 16.30 -10.43 6.39
CA PHE A 207 16.45 -11.88 6.46
C PHE A 207 15.74 -12.50 7.66
N TYR A 208 15.73 -11.81 8.81
CA TYR A 208 14.99 -12.25 9.98
C TYR A 208 13.47 -12.29 9.71
N ILE A 209 12.92 -11.25 9.07
CA ILE A 209 11.50 -11.21 8.69
C ILE A 209 11.16 -12.35 7.73
N GLN A 210 12.04 -12.62 6.75
CA GLN A 210 11.81 -13.68 5.77
C GLN A 210 11.81 -15.09 6.39
N LYS A 211 12.66 -15.35 7.39
CA LYS A 211 12.77 -16.67 8.04
C LYS A 211 11.81 -16.89 9.21
N CYS A 212 11.60 -15.87 10.04
CA CYS A 212 10.87 -15.99 11.30
C CYS A 212 9.50 -15.27 11.30
N GLY A 213 9.16 -14.57 10.21
CA GLY A 213 7.91 -13.82 10.08
C GLY A 213 7.97 -12.40 10.68
N PRO A 214 6.95 -11.56 10.38
CA PRO A 214 6.94 -10.14 10.73
C PRO A 214 6.56 -9.89 12.20
N HIS A 215 7.33 -10.43 13.14
CA HIS A 215 7.18 -10.15 14.57
C HIS A 215 7.81 -8.79 14.92
N PHE A 216 7.20 -7.69 14.45
CA PHE A 216 7.72 -6.33 14.57
C PHE A 216 8.14 -5.95 15.99
N LEU A 217 7.35 -6.33 16.99
CA LEU A 217 7.66 -6.04 18.40
C LEU A 217 8.98 -6.69 18.85
N ARG A 218 9.22 -7.94 18.44
CA ARG A 218 10.46 -8.66 18.78
C ARG A 218 11.66 -8.05 18.07
N ILE A 219 11.50 -7.64 16.81
CA ILE A 219 12.57 -6.96 16.05
C ILE A 219 12.96 -5.65 16.73
N LEU A 220 11.97 -4.84 17.09
CA LEU A 220 12.18 -3.55 17.76
C LEU A 220 12.91 -3.71 19.10
N VAL A 221 12.46 -4.66 19.93
CA VAL A 221 13.10 -4.94 21.24
C VAL A 221 14.54 -5.43 21.05
N THR A 222 14.79 -6.34 20.10
CA THR A 222 16.13 -6.85 19.83
C THR A 222 17.09 -5.76 19.36
N ILE A 223 16.65 -4.86 18.46
CA ILE A 223 17.47 -3.73 18.01
C ILE A 223 17.78 -2.81 19.19
N LEU A 224 16.78 -2.48 20.02
CA LEU A 224 16.96 -1.60 21.17
C LEU A 224 17.98 -2.18 22.17
N VAL A 225 17.89 -3.48 22.49
CA VAL A 225 18.82 -4.16 23.40
C VAL A 225 20.22 -4.23 22.81
N LEU A 226 20.37 -4.55 21.51
CA LEU A 226 21.67 -4.57 20.83
C LEU A 226 22.31 -3.18 20.78
N SER A 227 21.53 -2.13 20.48
CA SER A 227 22.02 -0.76 20.47
C SER A 227 22.51 -0.31 21.86
N LEU A 228 21.77 -0.64 22.92
CA LEU A 228 22.19 -0.37 24.30
C LEU A 228 23.47 -1.13 24.68
N ALA A 229 23.56 -2.41 24.31
CA ALA A 229 24.74 -3.22 24.58
C ALA A 229 25.98 -2.68 23.84
N PHE A 230 25.87 -2.41 22.53
CA PHE A 230 26.99 -1.88 21.76
C PHE A 230 27.41 -0.48 22.18
N SER A 231 26.48 0.35 22.65
CA SER A 231 26.79 1.67 23.23
C SER A 231 27.54 1.54 24.55
N PHE A 232 27.15 0.59 25.41
CA PHE A 232 27.87 0.30 26.65
C PHE A 232 29.33 -0.17 26.40
N PHE A 233 29.57 -0.92 25.32
CA PHE A 233 30.92 -1.35 24.91
C PHE A 233 31.69 -0.31 24.08
N GLY A 234 31.13 0.88 23.82
CA GLY A 234 31.77 1.94 23.03
C GLY A 234 31.93 1.60 21.54
N LEU A 235 31.18 0.62 21.04
CA LEU A 235 31.17 0.20 19.64
C LEU A 235 30.18 1.02 18.79
N LEU A 236 29.23 1.72 19.41
CA LEU A 236 28.11 2.41 18.74
C LEU A 236 27.65 3.66 19.51
#